data_AF-A0A355AN96-F1
#
_entry.id   AF-A0A355AN96-F1
#
_cell.length_a   1.000
_cell.length_b   1.000
_cell.length_c   1.000
_cell.angle_alpha   90.00
_cell.angle_beta   90.00
_cell.angle_gamma   90.00
#
_symmetry.space_group_name_H-M   'P 1'
#
loop_
_entity.id
_entity.type
_entity.pdbx_description
1 polymer ?
#
loop_
_entity_poly.entity_id
_entity_poly.type
_entity_poly.pdbx_seq_one_letter_code
_entity_poly.pdbx_strand_id
1 'polypeptide(L)' 'MQENLWDRLRRMHLQSHQVRGFTLLSPTLGFMVLFLALPIVILLVLSFWTQTYIDFNKTFSLANYQKF' A
#
# COMPACT_ATOMS: atom_id res chain seq x y z
N MET A 1 -33.88 22.69 15.01
CA MET A 1 -32.41 22.76 14.83
C MET A 1 -31.91 21.33 14.60
N GLN A 2 -31.84 20.90 13.34
CA GLN A 2 -31.41 19.54 12.99
C GLN A 2 -29.88 19.54 12.94
N GLU A 3 -29.22 18.96 13.94
CA GLU A 3 -27.77 18.85 13.90
C GLU A 3 -27.36 17.78 12.89
N ASN A 4 -26.63 18.19 11.85
CA ASN A 4 -26.12 17.27 10.85
C ASN A 4 -25.09 16.34 11.51
N LEU A 5 -25.20 15.02 11.28
CA LEU A 5 -24.21 14.03 11.73
C LEU A 5 -22.77 14.40 11.32
N TRP A 6 -22.63 15.02 10.15
CA TRP A 6 -21.39 15.54 9.61
C TRP A 6 -20.73 16.62 10.48
N ASP A 7 -21.53 17.50 11.08
CA ASP A 7 -21.01 18.56 11.96
C ASP A 7 -20.51 17.99 13.30
N ARG A 8 -21.14 16.91 13.78
CA ARG A 8 -20.70 16.19 14.99
C ARG A 8 -19.38 15.45 14.77
N LEU A 9 -19.25 14.75 13.64
CA LEU A 9 -18.01 14.07 13.25
C LEU A 9 -16.84 15.06 13.08
N ARG A 10 -17.10 16.21 12.46
CA ARG A 10 -16.09 17.27 12.27
C ARG A 10 -15.60 17.84 13.60
N ARG A 11 -16.49 18.06 14.57
CA ARG A 11 -16.14 18.56 15.91
C ARG A 11 -15.34 17.54 16.73
N MET A 12 -15.67 16.26 16.64
CA MET A 12 -14.93 15.18 17.31
C MET A 12 -13.49 15.02 16.74
N HIS A 13 -13.33 15.19 15.42
CA HIS A 13 -12.00 15.19 14.79
C HIS A 13 -11.14 16.39 15.24
N LEU A 14 -11.74 17.55 15.49
CA LEU A 14 -11.02 18.75 15.95
C LEU A 14 -10.65 18.75 17.45
N GLN A 15 -11.40 18.03 18.30
CA GLN A 15 -11.18 18.01 19.74
C GLN A 15 -10.12 17.01 20.23
N SER A 16 -9.78 15.99 19.42
CA SER A 16 -8.85 14.93 19.84
C SER A 16 -7.42 15.24 19.42
N HIS A 17 -6.60 15.70 20.36
CA HIS A 17 -5.18 16.02 20.15
C HIS A 17 -4.38 14.85 19.53
N GLN A 18 -4.75 13.62 19.90
CA GLN A 18 -4.13 12.38 19.44
C GLN A 18 -4.48 12.07 17.97
N VAL A 19 -5.72 12.31 17.54
CA VAL A 19 -6.15 12.05 16.15
C VAL A 19 -5.47 13.03 15.20
N ARG A 20 -5.25 14.28 15.64
CA ARG A 20 -4.52 15.28 14.86
C ARG A 20 -3.06 14.88 14.63
N GLY A 21 -2.39 14.35 15.66
CA GLY A 21 -1.02 13.84 15.54
C GLY A 21 -0.92 12.66 14.56
N PHE A 22 -1.87 11.73 14.63
CA PHE A 22 -1.94 10.61 13.69
C PHE A 22 -2.25 11.03 12.25
N THR A 23 -3.15 11.98 12.03
CA THR A 23 -3.45 12.49 10.68
C THR A 23 -2.33 13.34 10.08
N LEU A 24 -1.49 13.98 10.92
CA LEU A 24 -0.27 14.67 10.47
C LEU A 24 0.83 13.68 10.06
N LEU A 25 0.98 12.56 10.76
CA LEU A 25 2.01 11.54 10.51
C LEU A 25 1.60 10.49 9.48
N SER A 26 0.31 10.21 9.32
CA SER A 26 -0.21 9.15 8.45
C SER A 26 0.20 9.28 6.99
N PRO A 27 0.29 10.48 6.36
CA PRO A 27 0.71 10.56 4.97
C PRO A 27 2.16 10.08 4.81
N THR A 28 3.06 10.54 5.68
CA THR A 28 4.48 10.14 5.67
C THR A 28 4.65 8.66 5.94
N LEU A 29 3.97 8.11 6.95
CA LEU A 29 3.99 6.68 7.23
C LEU A 29 3.45 5.86 6.05
N GLY A 30 2.38 6.34 5.39
CA GLY A 30 1.83 5.73 4.19
C GLY A 30 2.86 5.66 3.06
N PHE A 31 3.55 6.78 2.78
CA PHE A 31 4.62 6.80 1.78
C PHE A 31 5.78 5.86 2.16
N MET A 32 6.24 5.87 3.42
CA MET A 32 7.29 4.97 3.87
C MET A 32 6.93 3.50 3.63
N VAL A 33 5.73 3.09 4.03
CA VAL A 33 5.26 1.70 3.81
C VAL A 33 5.16 1.39 2.31
N LEU A 34 4.64 2.32 1.51
CA LEU A 34 4.55 2.14 0.05
C LEU A 34 5.92 1.94 -0.59
N PHE A 35 6.89 2.80 -0.27
CA PHE A 35 8.25 2.71 -0.82
C PHE A 35 8.99 1.46 -0.34
N LEU A 36 8.78 1.03 0.91
CA LEU A 36 9.35 -0.21 1.43
C LEU A 36 8.72 -1.46 0.80
N ALA A 37 7.41 -1.42 0.51
CA ALA A 37 6.71 -2.51 -0.14
C ALA A 37 7.06 -2.62 -1.64
N LEU A 38 7.38 -1.50 -2.29
CA LEU A 38 7.66 -1.42 -3.72
C LEU A 38 8.68 -2.47 -4.23
N PRO A 39 9.89 -2.64 -3.64
CA PRO A 39 10.83 -3.66 -4.09
C PRO A 39 10.30 -5.08 -3.93
N ILE A 40 9.53 -5.35 -2.86
CA ILE A 40 8.93 -6.67 -2.62
C ILE A 40 7.87 -6.97 -3.69
N VAL A 41 7.03 -5.98 -4.03
CA VAL A 41 6.04 -6.11 -5.10
C VAL A 41 6.72 -6.34 -6.44
N ILE A 42 7.81 -5.63 -6.74
CA ILE A 42 8.59 -5.84 -7.96
C ILE A 42 9.11 -7.28 -8.02
N LEU A 43 9.72 -7.79 -6.95
CA LEU A 43 10.22 -9.16 -6.89
C LEU A 43 9.09 -10.18 -7.05
N LEU A 44 7.92 -9.94 -6.43
CA LEU A 44 6.74 -10.77 -6.61
C LEU A 44 6.30 -10.83 -8.06
N VAL A 45 6.19 -9.69 -8.74
CA VAL A 45 5.80 -9.63 -10.16
C VAL A 45 6.82 -10.37 -11.03
N LEU A 46 8.12 -10.10 -10.81
CA LEU A 46 9.20 -10.76 -11.55
C LEU A 46 9.23 -12.27 -11.31
N SER A 47 8.81 -12.76 -10.13
CA SER A 47 8.79 -14.19 -9.83
C SER A 47 7.83 -14.99 -10.71
N PHE A 48 6.79 -14.33 -11.26
CA PHE A 48 5.85 -14.93 -12.20
C PHE A 48 6.33 -14.90 -13.65
N TRP A 49 7.39 -14.16 -13.96
CA TRP A 49 7.99 -14.12 -15.28
C TRP A 49 9.07 -15.19 -15.40
N THR A 50 9.17 -15.78 -16.59
CA THR A 50 10.23 -16.74 -16.89
C THR A 50 11.37 -16.03 -17.62
N GLN A 51 12.60 -16.40 -17.30
CA GLN A 51 13.79 -15.88 -17.95
C GLN A 51 14.44 -16.98 -18.79
N THR A 52 14.69 -16.69 -20.06
CA THR A 52 15.51 -17.56 -20.91
C THR A 52 16.79 -16.81 -21.25
N TYR A 53 17.89 -17.21 -20.62
CA TYR A 53 19.20 -16.56 -20.76
C TYR A 53 19.20 -15.08 -20.33
N ILE A 54 18.85 -14.15 -21.22
CA ILE A 54 18.75 -12.70 -20.95
C ILE A 54 17.34 -12.12 -21.20
N ASP A 55 16.43 -12.90 -21.79
CA ASP A 55 15.10 -12.44 -22.17
C ASP A 55 14.06 -12.76 -21.09
N PHE A 56 13.34 -11.73 -20.66
CA PHE A 56 12.22 -11.86 -19.73
C PHE A 56 10.91 -12.03 -20.50
N ASN A 57 10.26 -13.18 -20.31
CA ASN A 57 8.90 -13.39 -20.77
C ASN A 57 7.92 -12.82 -19.74
N LYS A 58 7.27 -11.71 -20.08
CA LYS A 58 6.34 -10.97 -19.21
C LYS A 58 4.95 -11.59 -19.09
N THR A 59 4.76 -12.81 -19.60
CA THR A 59 3.52 -13.57 -19.48
C THR A 59 3.46 -14.17 -18.08
N PHE A 60 2.31 -14.08 -17.43
CA PHE A 60 2.08 -14.70 -16.13
C PHE A 60 2.28 -16.22 -16.22
N SER A 61 3.18 -16.77 -15.40
CA SER A 61 3.52 -18.19 -15.38
C SER A 61 3.84 -18.67 -13.97
N LEU A 62 3.50 -19.93 -13.68
CA LEU A 62 3.91 -20.64 -12.46
C LEU A 62 5.05 -21.63 -12.69
N ALA A 63 5.65 -21.64 -13.88
CA ALA A 63 6.70 -22.60 -14.25
C ALA A 63 7.92 -22.57 -13.30
N ASN A 64 8.23 -21.41 -12.71
CA ASN A 64 9.30 -21.27 -11.71
C ASN A 64 9.02 -22.04 -10.41
N TYR A 65 7.74 -22.27 -10.07
CA TYR A 65 7.30 -22.94 -8.85
C TYR A 65 7.05 -24.44 -9.03
N GLN A 66 7.05 -24.94 -10.26
CA GLN A 66 6.81 -26.35 -10.56
C GLN A 66 8.10 -27.18 -10.57
N LYS A 67 9.27 -26.55 -10.59
CA LYS A 67 10.59 -27.20 -10.67
C LYS A 67 11.13 -27.67 -9.30
N PHE A 68 10.26 -28.11 -8.40
CA PHE A 68 10.65 -28.60 -7.08
C PHE A 68 10.98 -30.10 -7.09
#